data_AF-A0A556PP95-F1
#
_entry.id   AF-A0A556PP95-F1
#
_cell.length_a   1.000
_cell.length_b   1.000
_cell.length_c   1.000
_cell.angle_alpha   90.00
_cell.angle_beta   90.00
_cell.angle_gamma   90.00
#
_symmetry.space_group_name_H-M   'P 1'
#
loop_
_entity.id
_entity.type
_entity.pdbx_description
1 polymer ?
#
loop_
_entity_poly.entity_id
_entity_poly.type
_entity_poly.pdbx_seq_one_letter_code
_entity_poly.pdbx_strand_id
1 'polypeptide(L)'
;MNLIKPHDYIILGIYTVVLLWDYMTSGDFGEFLIFVLAGVVIFALNYKKYKGVSNKEIMNWQLFSTGWIVVLVSLLAIILGYDQAAIFFDHGLLIFIILLTLFEVFLSSRRLKRNEDPAR
;
A
#
# COMPACT_ATOMS: atom_id res chain seq x y z
N MET A 1 -15.70 5.72 -14.86
CA MET A 1 -14.99 5.61 -13.56
C MET A 1 -13.53 5.33 -13.85
N ASN A 2 -12.66 6.35 -13.86
CA ASN A 2 -11.22 6.10 -13.90
C ASN A 2 -10.76 5.89 -12.45
N LEU A 3 -10.71 4.63 -12.02
CA LEU A 3 -10.31 4.25 -10.66
C LEU A 3 -8.85 4.63 -10.35
N ILE A 4 -8.03 4.77 -11.39
CA ILE A 4 -6.57 4.97 -11.32
C ILE A 4 -6.20 6.15 -12.22
N LYS A 5 -5.45 7.11 -11.67
CA LYS A 5 -4.89 8.25 -12.43
C LYS A 5 -3.48 7.91 -12.93
N PRO A 6 -2.96 8.58 -13.98
CA PRO A 6 -1.61 8.32 -14.50
C PRO A 6 -0.51 8.31 -13.43
N HIS A 7 -0.57 9.23 -12.46
CA HIS A 7 0.40 9.30 -11.35
C HIS A 7 0.31 8.14 -10.37
N ASP A 8 -0.83 7.47 -10.30
CA ASP A 8 -1.05 6.34 -9.40
C ASP A 8 -0.22 5.13 -9.87
N TYR A 9 -0.04 4.97 -11.20
CA TYR A 9 0.83 3.94 -11.77
C TYR A 9 2.30 4.14 -11.39
N ILE A 10 2.74 5.37 -11.15
CA ILE A 10 4.12 5.64 -10.71
C ILE A 10 4.34 5.02 -9.33
N ILE A 11 3.40 5.23 -8.40
CA ILE A 11 3.49 4.67 -7.05
C ILE A 11 3.45 3.14 -7.09
N LEU A 12 2.53 2.57 -7.88
CA LEU A 12 2.43 1.13 -8.05
C LEU A 12 3.72 0.55 -8.67
N GLY A 13 4.31 1.24 -9.64
CA GLY A 13 5.60 0.89 -10.22
C GLY A 13 6.71 0.90 -9.19
N ILE A 14 6.76 1.90 -8.31
CA ILE A 14 7.74 1.95 -7.22
C ILE A 14 7.57 0.75 -6.28
N TYR A 15 6.34 0.39 -5.89
CA TYR A 15 6.11 -0.82 -5.09
C TYR A 15 6.65 -2.08 -5.77
N THR A 16 6.33 -2.23 -7.06
CA THR A 16 6.79 -3.38 -7.85
C THR A 16 8.31 -3.45 -7.88
N VAL A 17 8.99 -2.33 -8.14
CA VAL A 17 10.46 -2.28 -8.19
C VAL A 17 11.05 -2.59 -6.82
N VAL A 18 10.54 -1.99 -5.75
CA VAL A 18 11.06 -2.23 -4.38
C VAL A 18 10.91 -3.71 -4.00
N LEU A 19 9.74 -4.31 -4.23
CA LEU A 19 9.50 -5.71 -3.90
C LEU A 19 10.30 -6.66 -4.80
N LEU A 20 10.41 -6.39 -6.10
CA LEU A 20 11.27 -7.21 -6.97
C LEU A 20 12.74 -7.11 -6.55
N TRP A 21 13.19 -5.91 -6.18
CA TRP A 21 14.56 -5.68 -5.77
C TRP A 21 14.88 -6.40 -4.46
N ASP A 22 13.93 -6.45 -3.52
CA ASP A 22 14.05 -7.24 -2.30
C ASP A 22 14.37 -8.71 -2.56
N TYR A 23 13.69 -9.32 -3.54
CA TYR A 23 14.01 -10.69 -3.97
C TYR A 23 15.37 -10.83 -4.68
N MET A 24 15.89 -9.76 -5.27
CA MET A 24 17.20 -9.76 -5.94
C MET A 24 18.36 -9.49 -4.98
N THR A 25 18.09 -8.89 -3.81
CA THR A 25 19.11 -8.51 -2.83
C THR A 25 18.86 -9.16 -1.48
N SER A 26 19.67 -10.15 -1.14
CA SER A 26 19.63 -10.80 0.17
C SER A 26 20.48 -10.07 1.22
N GLY A 27 20.14 -10.27 2.50
CA GLY A 27 20.85 -9.70 3.66
C GLY A 27 20.37 -8.31 4.09
N ASP A 28 21.24 -7.55 4.76
CA ASP A 28 20.94 -6.25 5.38
C ASP A 28 20.32 -5.21 4.43
N PHE A 29 20.55 -5.36 3.12
CA PHE A 29 19.96 -4.47 2.12
C PHE A 29 18.45 -4.68 1.96
N GLY A 30 17.94 -5.89 2.14
CA GLY A 30 16.50 -6.18 2.15
C GLY A 30 15.78 -5.48 3.31
N GLU A 31 16.42 -5.45 4.49
CA GLU A 31 15.90 -4.70 5.64
C GLU A 31 15.81 -3.19 5.35
N PHE A 32 16.77 -2.61 4.63
CA PHE A 32 16.67 -1.21 4.20
C PHE A 32 15.46 -0.98 3.27
N LEU A 33 15.20 -1.90 2.34
CA LEU A 33 14.09 -1.79 1.39
C LEU A 33 12.73 -1.78 2.06
N ILE A 34 12.58 -2.42 3.23
CA ILE A 34 11.30 -2.37 3.95
C ILE A 34 10.99 -0.97 4.49
N PHE A 35 12.02 -0.20 4.87
CA PHE A 35 11.86 1.20 5.25
C PHE A 35 11.54 2.08 4.03
N VAL A 36 12.14 1.78 2.88
CA VAL A 36 11.78 2.43 1.61
C VAL A 36 10.32 2.16 1.28
N LEU A 37 9.88 0.89 1.35
CA LEU A 37 8.49 0.51 1.13
C LEU A 37 7.56 1.25 2.10
N ALA A 38 7.89 1.30 3.39
CA ALA A 38 7.13 2.02 4.41
C ALA A 38 6.97 3.50 4.04
N GLY A 39 8.06 4.16 3.65
CA GLY A 39 8.04 5.56 3.23
C GLY A 39 7.14 5.81 2.02
N VAL A 40 7.21 4.93 1.01
CA VAL A 40 6.36 5.03 -0.19
C VAL A 40 4.89 4.80 0.17
N VAL A 41 4.57 3.84 1.06
CA VAL A 41 3.19 3.62 1.50
C VAL A 41 2.66 4.82 2.29
N ILE A 42 3.42 5.36 3.24
CA ILE A 42 3.03 6.56 3.98
C ILE A 42 2.79 7.74 3.04
N PHE A 43 3.65 7.93 2.03
CA PHE A 43 3.43 8.92 0.98
C PHE A 43 2.14 8.64 0.20
N ALA A 44 1.91 7.39 -0.20
CA ALA A 44 0.73 6.96 -0.95
C ALA A 44 -0.59 7.16 -0.17
N LEU A 45 -0.57 6.98 1.16
CA LEU A 45 -1.71 7.24 2.03
C LEU A 45 -2.10 8.72 2.04
N ASN A 46 -1.12 9.62 1.89
CA ASN A 46 -1.30 11.04 2.10
C ASN A 46 -1.41 11.88 0.82
N TYR A 47 -0.76 11.51 -0.29
CA TYR A 47 -0.71 12.40 -1.47
C TYR A 47 -2.09 12.73 -2.05
N LYS A 48 -3.05 11.79 -2.06
CA LYS A 48 -4.40 12.06 -2.55
C LYS A 48 -5.16 13.03 -1.63
N LYS A 49 -4.89 13.02 -0.33
CA LYS A 49 -5.50 13.97 0.63
C LYS A 49 -5.14 15.41 0.27
N TYR A 50 -3.93 15.65 -0.23
CA TYR A 50 -3.47 16.98 -0.66
C TYR A 50 -3.96 17.42 -2.05
N LYS A 51 -4.57 16.52 -2.83
CA LYS A 51 -5.09 16.82 -4.18
C LYS A 51 -6.58 17.18 -4.20
N GLY A 52 -7.22 17.33 -3.03
CA GLY A 52 -8.63 17.72 -2.93
C GLY A 52 -9.61 16.71 -3.55
N VAL A 53 -9.22 15.44 -3.67
CA VAL A 53 -10.09 14.39 -4.21
C VAL A 53 -11.09 13.89 -3.16
N SER A 54 -12.20 13.28 -3.60
CA SER A 54 -13.25 12.79 -2.70
C SER A 54 -12.75 11.70 -1.72
N ASN A 55 -13.34 11.64 -0.52
CA ASN A 55 -13.04 10.60 0.46
C ASN A 55 -13.22 9.17 -0.10
N LYS A 56 -14.19 8.97 -1.00
CA LYS A 56 -14.42 7.70 -1.68
C LYS A 56 -13.27 7.34 -2.63
N GLU A 57 -12.73 8.31 -3.36
CA GLU A 57 -11.56 8.10 -4.23
C GLU A 57 -10.30 7.78 -3.42
N ILE A 58 -10.09 8.46 -2.29
CA ILE A 58 -8.98 8.18 -1.37
C ILE A 58 -9.08 6.76 -0.82
N MET A 59 -10.26 6.37 -0.32
CA MET A 59 -10.51 5.04 0.22
C MET A 59 -10.30 3.94 -0.83
N ASN A 60 -10.84 4.12 -2.03
CA ASN A 60 -10.65 3.17 -3.14
C ASN A 60 -9.17 3.03 -3.51
N TRP A 61 -8.43 4.13 -3.53
CA TRP A 61 -7.00 4.12 -3.79
C TRP A 61 -6.21 3.36 -2.72
N GLN A 62 -6.52 3.58 -1.44
CA GLN A 62 -5.86 2.90 -0.32
C GLN A 62 -6.12 1.38 -0.37
N LEU A 63 -7.37 0.98 -0.61
CA LEU A 63 -7.72 -0.42 -0.81
C LEU A 63 -7.00 -1.04 -2.00
N PHE A 64 -7.01 -0.34 -3.14
CA PHE A 64 -6.37 -0.83 -4.36
C PHE A 64 -4.86 -0.99 -4.21
N SER A 65 -4.18 0.04 -3.70
CA SER A 65 -2.72 0.01 -3.51
C SER A 65 -2.28 -1.01 -2.47
N THR A 66 -3.04 -1.20 -1.38
CA THR A 66 -2.76 -2.26 -0.40
C THR A 66 -2.97 -3.64 -1.00
N GLY A 67 -4.08 -3.83 -1.73
CA GLY A 67 -4.34 -5.08 -2.45
C GLY A 67 -3.23 -5.40 -3.45
N TRP A 68 -2.71 -4.38 -4.14
CA TRP A 68 -1.57 -4.53 -5.04
C TRP A 68 -0.31 -5.05 -4.34
N ILE A 69 0.04 -4.49 -3.17
CA ILE A 69 1.18 -4.96 -2.36
C ILE A 69 0.96 -6.42 -1.95
N VAL A 70 -0.21 -6.76 -1.40
CA VAL A 70 -0.52 -8.14 -0.96
C VAL A 70 -0.43 -9.13 -2.12
N VAL A 71 -0.97 -8.76 -3.28
CA VAL A 71 -0.89 -9.58 -4.50
C VAL A 71 0.55 -9.74 -4.95
N LEU A 72 1.34 -8.67 -4.99
CA LEU A 72 2.75 -8.75 -5.39
C LEU A 72 3.58 -9.61 -4.45
N VAL A 73 3.49 -9.41 -3.14
CA VAL A 73 4.23 -10.22 -2.16
C VAL A 73 3.87 -11.70 -2.31
N SER A 74 2.57 -12.01 -2.46
CA SER A 74 2.10 -13.39 -2.68
C SER A 74 2.62 -13.98 -4.00
N LEU A 75 2.54 -13.22 -5.09
CA LEU A 75 2.98 -13.68 -6.42
C LEU A 75 4.49 -13.92 -6.45
N LEU A 76 5.28 -13.01 -5.89
CA LEU A 76 6.72 -13.16 -5.85
C LEU A 76 7.14 -14.35 -5.00
N ALA A 77 6.47 -14.60 -3.87
CA ALA A 77 6.74 -15.79 -3.06
C ALA A 77 6.42 -17.10 -3.78
N ILE A 78 5.35 -17.13 -4.58
CA ILE A 78 4.99 -18.30 -5.40
C ILE A 78 6.03 -18.54 -6.52
N ILE A 79 6.53 -17.47 -7.15
CA ILE A 79 7.40 -17.56 -8.32
C ILE A 79 8.88 -17.76 -7.94
N LEU A 80 9.35 -17.02 -6.94
CA LEU A 80 10.77 -16.92 -6.57
C LEU A 80 11.11 -17.67 -5.27
N GLY A 81 10.09 -18.10 -4.53
CA GLY A 81 10.24 -18.87 -3.29
C GLY A 81 10.04 -18.04 -2.02
N TYR A 82 9.62 -18.68 -0.95
CA TYR A 82 9.25 -18.04 0.31
C TYR A 82 10.47 -17.54 1.11
N ASP A 83 11.59 -18.25 1.06
CA ASP A 83 12.74 -18.01 1.95
C ASP A 83 13.73 -16.96 1.42
N GLN A 84 13.45 -16.33 0.27
CA GLN A 84 14.40 -15.45 -0.42
C GLN A 84 14.21 -13.95 -0.13
N ALA A 85 13.05 -13.55 0.41
CA ALA A 85 12.69 -12.14 0.58
C ALA A 85 12.77 -11.71 2.04
N ALA A 86 13.26 -10.49 2.28
CA ALA A 86 13.17 -9.88 3.61
C ALA A 86 11.78 -9.26 3.84
N ILE A 87 11.10 -8.84 2.78
CA ILE A 87 9.75 -8.28 2.83
C ILE A 87 8.73 -9.38 2.60
N PHE A 88 8.38 -10.08 3.67
CA PHE A 88 7.36 -11.13 3.64
C PHE A 88 6.31 -10.98 4.75
N PHE A 89 5.24 -11.78 4.72
CA PHE A 89 4.08 -11.65 5.61
C PHE A 89 4.34 -11.99 7.07
N ASP A 90 5.52 -12.49 7.40
CA ASP A 90 6.03 -12.65 8.77
C ASP A 90 6.77 -11.40 9.28
N HIS A 91 7.15 -10.48 8.39
CA HIS A 91 7.85 -9.27 8.77
C HIS A 91 6.91 -8.25 9.43
N GLY A 92 7.19 -7.93 10.70
CA GLY A 92 6.34 -7.06 11.53
C GLY A 92 6.02 -5.70 10.92
N LEU A 93 7.00 -5.05 10.27
CA LEU A 93 6.76 -3.75 9.61
C LEU A 93 5.80 -3.85 8.42
N LEU A 94 5.86 -4.91 7.60
CA LEU A 94 4.90 -5.10 6.50
C LEU A 94 3.48 -5.26 7.04
N ILE A 95 3.32 -6.09 8.07
CA ILE A 95 2.03 -6.29 8.76
C ILE A 95 1.53 -4.95 9.31
N PHE A 96 2.40 -4.18 9.98
CA PHE A 96 2.05 -2.87 10.51
C PHE A 96 1.56 -1.91 9.41
N ILE A 97 2.23 -1.87 8.26
CA ILE A 97 1.83 -1.02 7.12
C ILE A 97 0.46 -1.42 6.57
N ILE A 98 0.19 -2.72 6.44
CA ILE A 98 -1.11 -3.23 6.00
C ILE A 98 -2.20 -2.82 7.00
N LEU A 99 -1.96 -3.03 8.30
CA LEU A 99 -2.90 -2.65 9.35
C LEU A 99 -3.15 -1.14 9.40
N LEU A 100 -2.09 -0.34 9.25
CA LEU A 100 -2.20 1.12 9.19
C LEU A 100 -3.10 1.56 8.03
N THR A 101 -2.95 0.92 6.87
CA THR A 101 -3.77 1.25 5.71
C THR A 101 -5.23 0.82 5.89
N LEU A 102 -5.47 -0.37 6.45
CA LEU A 102 -6.82 -0.83 6.79
C LEU A 102 -7.47 0.10 7.83
N PHE A 103 -6.72 0.58 8.80
CA PHE A 103 -7.19 1.55 9.79
C PHE A 103 -7.58 2.88 9.13
N GLU A 104 -6.78 3.41 8.19
CA GLU A 104 -7.13 4.61 7.43
C GLU A 104 -8.40 4.41 6.58
N VAL A 105 -8.54 3.27 5.92
CA VAL A 105 -9.74 2.91 5.16
C VAL A 105 -10.95 2.86 6.08
N PHE A 106 -10.81 2.26 7.27
CA PHE A 106 -11.87 2.20 8.26
C PHE A 106 -12.31 3.60 8.72
N LEU A 107 -11.36 4.48 9.05
CA LEU A 107 -11.66 5.87 9.41
C LEU A 107 -12.35 6.62 8.27
N SER A 108 -11.88 6.45 7.04
CA SER A 108 -12.45 7.07 5.84
C SER A 108 -13.88 6.59 5.60
N SER A 109 -14.15 5.29 5.80
CA SER A 109 -15.49 4.71 5.68
C SER A 109 -16.47 5.27 6.71
N ARG A 110 -16.03 5.49 7.96
CA ARG A 110 -16.85 6.12 9.00
C ARG A 110 -17.18 7.58 8.67
N ARG A 111 -16.21 8.32 8.11
CA ARG A 111 -16.43 9.71 7.68
C ARG A 111 -17.42 9.82 6.54
N LEU A 112 -17.39 8.89 5.58
CA LEU A 112 -18.36 8.84 4.49
C LEU A 112 -19.78 8.65 5.02
N LYS A 113 -20.00 7.66 5.90
CA LYS A 113 -21.31 7.39 6.51
C LYS A 113 -21.86 8.60 7.29
N ARG A 114 -21.00 9.35 7.97
CA ARG A 114 -21.42 10.54 8.74
C ARG A 114 -21.83 11.72 7.85
N ASN A 115 -21.21 11.87 6.68
CA ASN A 115 -21.50 12.97 5.76
C ASN A 115 -22.69 12.67 4.82
N GLU A 116 -23.08 11.40 4.70
CA GLU A 116 -24.26 10.96 3.94
C GLU A 116 -25.56 10.95 4.77
N ASP A 117 -25.47 11.22 6.08
CA ASP A 117 -26.62 11.23 6.99
C ASP A 117 -26.93 12.68 7.45
N PRO A 118 -27.69 13.48 6.67
CA PRO A 118 -28.04 14.86 7.00
C PRO A 118 -29.10 14.99 8.11
N ALA A 119 -29.43 13.91 8.83
CA ALA A 119 -30.50 13.87 9.84
C ALA A 119 -30.02 14.07 11.29
N ARG A 120 -28.97 14.87 11.50
CA ARG A 120 -28.64 15.51 12.79
C ARG A 120 -28.12 16.93 12.60
#